data_AF-A0A7W1QFH5-F1
#
_entry.id   AF-A0A7W1QFH5-F1
#
_cell.length_a   1.000
_cell.length_b   1.000
_cell.length_c   1.000
_cell.angle_alpha   90.00
_cell.angle_beta   90.00
_cell.angle_gamma   90.00
#
_symmetry.space_group_name_H-M   'P 1'
#
loop_
_entity.id
_entity.type
_entity.pdbx_description
1 polymer ?
#
loop_
_entity_poly.entity_id
_entity_poly.type
_entity_poly.pdbx_seq_one_letter_code
_entity_poly.pdbx_strand_id
1 'polypeptide(L)'
;MATVDDLTAPQRATLQLLLKQGKSYDEIAELLKSSSSSVQARAHEAVAALGPEDPDISADRRSEIADYLLGQQAASQRAATREYLE
;
A
#
# COMPACT_ATOMS: atom_id res chain seq x y z
N MET A 1 15.36 -2.24 7.35
CA MET A 1 13.97 -1.73 7.42
C MET A 1 14.02 -0.23 7.57
N ALA A 2 13.43 0.47 6.62
CA ALA A 2 13.30 1.92 6.67
C ALA A 2 12.26 2.31 7.74
N THR A 3 12.39 3.49 8.31
CA THR A 3 11.30 4.08 9.10
C THR A 3 10.39 4.89 8.18
N VAL A 4 9.20 5.27 8.65
CA VAL A 4 8.32 6.20 7.91
C VAL A 4 9.04 7.52 7.59
N ASP A 5 10.09 7.86 8.36
CA ASP A 5 10.90 9.06 8.14
C ASP A 5 11.93 8.93 6.99
N ASP A 6 12.30 7.70 6.62
CA ASP A 6 13.16 7.42 5.45
C ASP A 6 12.38 7.45 4.12
N LEU A 7 11.05 7.44 4.17
CA LEU A 7 10.23 7.53 2.97
C LEU A 7 10.35 8.90 2.31
N THR A 8 10.31 8.89 0.97
CA THR A 8 10.24 10.12 0.19
C THR A 8 8.99 10.92 0.56
N ALA A 9 9.05 12.24 0.49
CA ALA A 9 7.91 13.12 0.74
C ALA A 9 6.62 12.68 0.03
N PRO A 10 6.63 12.32 -1.28
CA PRO A 10 5.44 11.80 -1.93
C PRO A 10 4.94 10.46 -1.39
N GLN A 11 5.82 9.50 -1.03
CA GLN A 11 5.40 8.22 -0.43
C GLN A 11 4.73 8.42 0.92
N ARG A 12 5.33 9.27 1.78
CA ARG A 12 4.78 9.58 3.10
C ARG A 12 3.43 10.28 3.00
N ALA A 13 3.27 11.21 2.05
CA ALA A 13 2.00 11.88 1.80
C ALA A 13 0.90 10.89 1.38
N THR A 14 1.21 9.97 0.45
CA THR A 14 0.27 8.91 0.03
C THR A 14 -0.15 8.04 1.21
N LEU A 15 0.78 7.55 2.03
CA LEU A 15 0.45 6.74 3.21
C LEU A 15 -0.39 7.51 4.24
N GLN A 16 -0.12 8.80 4.46
CA GLN A 16 -0.94 9.61 5.36
C GLN A 16 -2.38 9.77 4.85
N LEU A 17 -2.57 9.97 3.54
CA LEU A 17 -3.91 10.06 2.97
C LEU A 17 -4.66 8.72 3.05
N LEU A 18 -3.98 7.62 2.78
CA LEU A 18 -4.56 6.27 2.89
C LEU A 18 -4.94 5.93 4.34
N LEU A 19 -4.00 6.10 5.28
CA LEU A 19 -4.16 5.62 6.66
C LEU A 19 -4.91 6.60 7.57
N LYS A 20 -4.69 7.92 7.43
CA LYS A 20 -5.39 8.90 8.29
C LYS A 20 -6.75 9.32 7.73
N GLN A 21 -6.89 9.40 6.40
CA GLN A 21 -8.13 9.86 5.78
C GLN A 21 -8.96 8.72 5.19
N GLY A 22 -8.43 7.49 5.15
CA GLY A 22 -9.16 6.32 4.63
C GLY A 22 -9.51 6.42 3.15
N LYS A 23 -8.79 7.25 2.39
CA LYS A 23 -9.09 7.47 0.97
C LYS A 23 -8.71 6.28 0.11
N SER A 24 -9.42 6.09 -0.98
CA SER A 24 -9.07 5.09 -1.99
C SER A 24 -7.95 5.60 -2.93
N TYR A 25 -7.24 4.70 -3.62
CA TYR A 25 -6.23 5.09 -4.61
C TYR A 25 -6.77 6.06 -5.67
N ASP A 26 -7.99 5.84 -6.16
CA ASP A 26 -8.64 6.73 -7.12
C ASP A 26 -8.87 8.13 -6.56
N GLU A 27 -9.41 8.25 -5.34
CA GLU A 27 -9.61 9.56 -4.70
C GLU A 27 -8.29 10.32 -4.51
N ILE A 28 -7.21 9.61 -4.16
CA ILE A 28 -5.89 10.21 -4.01
C ILE A 28 -5.33 10.61 -5.37
N ALA A 29 -5.55 9.80 -6.41
CA ALA A 29 -5.13 10.09 -7.77
C ALA A 29 -5.79 11.38 -8.29
N GLU A 30 -7.09 11.54 -8.05
CA GLU A 30 -7.81 12.77 -8.38
C GLU A 30 -7.26 13.99 -7.63
N LEU A 31 -7.00 13.87 -6.33
CA LEU A 31 -6.45 14.96 -5.51
C LEU A 31 -5.04 15.36 -5.94
N LEU A 32 -4.20 14.39 -6.30
CA LEU A 32 -2.82 14.61 -6.70
C LEU A 32 -2.68 14.89 -8.21
N LYS A 33 -3.79 14.92 -8.97
CA LYS A 33 -3.81 15.01 -10.44
C LYS A 33 -2.85 14.00 -11.08
N SER A 34 -2.88 12.78 -10.58
CA SER A 34 -2.04 11.67 -11.01
C SER A 34 -2.90 10.46 -11.40
N SER A 35 -2.28 9.36 -11.80
CA SER A 35 -2.97 8.14 -12.16
C SER A 35 -3.12 7.22 -10.94
N SER A 36 -4.26 6.52 -10.83
CA SER A 36 -4.52 5.53 -9.77
C SER A 36 -3.39 4.49 -9.67
N SER A 37 -2.91 3.99 -10.82
CA SER A 37 -1.74 3.08 -10.88
C SER A 37 -0.44 3.69 -10.34
N SER A 38 -0.23 5.01 -10.48
CA SER A 38 0.95 5.67 -9.91
C SER A 38 0.85 5.82 -8.40
N VAL A 39 -0.36 6.02 -7.87
CA VAL A 39 -0.60 6.02 -6.41
C VAL A 39 -0.41 4.63 -5.85
N GLN A 40 -0.93 3.60 -6.52
CA GLN A 40 -0.78 2.20 -6.13
C GLN A 40 0.70 1.78 -6.11
N ALA A 41 1.45 2.03 -7.19
CA ALA A 41 2.87 1.71 -7.25
C ALA A 41 3.64 2.36 -6.10
N ARG A 42 3.38 3.65 -5.84
CA ARG A 42 4.02 4.39 -4.76
C ARG A 42 3.66 3.84 -3.38
N ALA A 43 2.42 3.40 -3.18
CA ALA A 43 1.98 2.78 -1.94
C ALA A 43 2.68 1.44 -1.72
N HIS A 44 2.78 0.60 -2.76
CA HIS A 44 3.50 -0.67 -2.72
C HIS A 44 4.99 -0.47 -2.43
N GLU A 45 5.65 0.49 -3.09
CA GLU A 45 7.04 0.83 -2.81
C GLU A 45 7.25 1.29 -1.36
N ALA A 46 6.32 2.09 -0.83
CA ALA A 46 6.39 2.56 0.55
C ALA A 46 6.23 1.39 1.54
N VAL A 47 5.28 0.48 1.31
CA VAL A 47 5.12 -0.73 2.13
C VAL A 47 6.33 -1.65 2.02
N ALA A 48 6.89 -1.83 0.82
CA ALA A 48 8.10 -2.63 0.61
C ALA A 48 9.33 -2.07 1.34
N ALA A 49 9.48 -0.75 1.39
CA ALA A 49 10.57 -0.11 2.13
C ALA A 49 10.45 -0.27 3.65
N LEU A 50 9.22 -0.25 4.17
CA LEU A 50 8.92 -0.41 5.59
C LEU A 50 8.92 -1.87 6.04
N GLY A 51 8.52 -2.78 5.16
CA GLY A 51 8.41 -4.21 5.44
C GLY A 51 9.75 -4.93 5.49
N PRO A 52 9.78 -6.14 6.08
CA PRO A 52 10.94 -7.01 6.01
C PRO A 52 11.16 -7.51 4.58
N GLU A 53 12.42 -7.67 4.19
CA GLU A 53 12.79 -8.32 2.93
C GLU A 53 12.64 -9.84 3.09
N ASP A 54 11.43 -10.35 2.90
CA ASP A 54 11.14 -11.78 3.07
C ASP A 54 11.15 -12.53 1.72
N PRO A 55 12.22 -13.28 1.38
CA PRO A 55 12.40 -13.86 0.05
C PRO A 55 11.36 -14.93 -0.32
N ASP A 56 10.60 -15.44 0.65
CA ASP A 56 9.56 -16.46 0.42
C ASP A 56 8.28 -15.86 -0.17
N ILE A 57 8.04 -14.56 0.07
CA ILE A 57 6.85 -13.86 -0.42
C ILE A 57 7.11 -13.29 -1.81
N SER A 58 6.38 -13.82 -2.80
CA SER A 58 6.40 -13.34 -4.20
C SER A 58 5.96 -11.87 -4.32
N ALA A 59 6.42 -11.18 -5.36
CA ALA A 59 6.10 -9.76 -5.57
C ALA A 59 4.59 -9.47 -5.65
N ASP A 60 3.82 -10.26 -6.41
CA ASP A 60 2.35 -10.16 -6.46
C ASP A 60 1.71 -10.29 -5.07
N ARG A 61 2.16 -11.28 -4.28
CA ARG A 61 1.67 -11.48 -2.92
C ARG A 61 1.98 -10.31 -2.01
N ARG A 62 3.15 -9.70 -2.13
CA ARG A 62 3.50 -8.49 -1.36
C ARG A 62 2.60 -7.32 -1.72
N SER A 63 2.26 -7.16 -3.00
CA SER A 63 1.29 -6.15 -3.45
C SER A 63 -0.11 -6.40 -2.88
N GLU A 64 -0.59 -7.65 -2.89
CA GLU A 64 -1.87 -8.00 -2.26
C GLU A 64 -1.88 -7.70 -0.75
N ILE A 65 -0.80 -8.05 -0.04
CA ILE A 65 -0.65 -7.76 1.39
C ILE A 65 -0.58 -6.25 1.64
N ALA A 66 0.12 -5.49 0.79
CA ALA A 66 0.16 -4.04 0.88
C ALA A 66 -1.24 -3.44 0.74
N ASP A 67 -2.01 -3.87 -0.26
CA ASP A 67 -3.38 -3.41 -0.47
C ASP A 67 -4.31 -3.82 0.68
N TYR A 68 -4.10 -5.00 1.28
CA TYR A 68 -4.79 -5.44 2.49
C TYR A 68 -4.51 -4.51 3.68
N LEU A 69 -3.23 -4.26 3.96
CA LEU A 69 -2.78 -3.42 5.08
C LEU A 69 -3.23 -1.97 4.95
N LEU A 70 -3.30 -1.47 3.71
CA LEU A 70 -3.73 -0.11 3.38
C LEU A 70 -5.25 0.02 3.26
N GLY A 71 -5.98 -1.07 3.44
CA GLY A 71 -7.44 -1.07 3.40
C GLY A 71 -8.06 -0.94 2.01
N GLN A 72 -7.27 -1.12 0.95
CA GLN A 72 -7.65 -0.87 -0.45
C GLN A 72 -8.29 -2.09 -1.13
N GLN A 73 -8.19 -3.28 -0.53
CA GLN A 73 -8.86 -4.48 -1.03
C GLN A 73 -10.37 -4.46 -0.78
N ALA A 74 -11.12 -5.03 -1.74
CA ALA A 74 -12.53 -5.36 -1.57
C ALA A 74 -12.71 -6.45 -0.50
N ALA A 75 -13.90 -6.53 0.12
CA ALA A 75 -14.18 -7.45 1.22
C ALA A 75 -13.84 -8.92 0.91
N SER A 76 -14.11 -9.39 -0.31
CA SER A 76 -13.80 -10.76 -0.75
C SER A 76 -12.30 -11.03 -0.87
N GLN A 77 -11.53 -10.06 -1.36
CA GLN A 77 -10.06 -10.17 -1.46
C GLN A 77 -9.42 -10.10 -0.08
N ARG A 78 -9.96 -9.24 0.79
CA ARG A 78 -9.52 -9.09 2.18
C ARG A 78 -9.62 -10.41 2.96
N ALA A 79 -10.69 -11.19 2.76
CA ALA A 79 -10.83 -12.50 3.38
C ALA A 79 -9.74 -13.47 2.92
N ALA A 80 -9.48 -13.56 1.61
CA ALA A 80 -8.45 -14.43 1.05
C ALA A 80 -7.04 -14.07 1.52
N THR A 81 -6.70 -12.77 1.57
CA THR A 81 -5.41 -12.32 2.09
C THR A 81 -5.31 -12.57 3.60
N ARG A 82 -6.40 -12.46 4.36
CA ARG A 82 -6.41 -12.79 5.78
C ARG A 82 -6.19 -14.28 6.02
N GLU A 83 -6.86 -15.16 5.29
CA GLU A 83 -6.66 -16.63 5.38
C GLU A 83 -5.21 -17.04 5.10
N TYR A 84 -4.50 -16.30 4.25
CA TYR A 84 -3.08 -16.53 3.98
C TYR A 84 -2.16 -16.09 5.13
N LEU A 85 -2.60 -15.15 5.97
CA LEU A 85 -1.80 -14.58 7.08
C LEU A 85 -2.04 -15.28 8.43
N GLU A 86 -3.05 -16.16 8.54
CA GLU A 86 -3.35 -16.99 9.73
C GLU A 86 -2.60 -18.32 9.69
#